data_AF-A0A225V9Z1-F1
#
_entry.id   AF-A0A225V9Z1-F1
#
_cell.length_a   1.000
_cell.length_b   1.000
_cell.length_c   1.000
_cell.angle_alpha   90.00
_cell.angle_beta   90.00
_cell.angle_gamma   90.00
#
_symmetry.space_group_name_H-M   'P 1'
#
loop_
_entity.id
_entity.type
_entity.pdbx_description
1 polymer ?
#
loop_
_entity_poly.entity_id
_entity_poly.type
_entity_poly.pdbx_seq_one_letter_code
_entity_poly.pdbx_strand_id
1 'polypeptide(L)'
;MQRIIALAIISATAFAAPPTDLNGWYPCSPYTFPDEGSVPDLPAECAVYSAPLCYPGICKTPKSVNHLVDIFVKRFPATTGDPETASNVWLLQGGPVESIMYLLHSQLEGKVNVYTMDHRGTGRSTRLDCVAAQLTTYPLTNELNVTDIPACAHDLQKKYGNLASFSTTTAATDLVTFISKYTNGASTIMYGGSYGTMLVERVMHLAPPEVVGYVLDGIATTSGAPASEFMYASKVDEEFGKVADDFMDLCEQESSCKPHFEPNGLKSTLQDVIESFDNNPKSPCAALVKNSNNSNDPPSSILRNALGTVLIDLFTRTLIPPVVYRLNRCSAADIDVLKQFFTTVSASNQATAADAAFESSLLYDLIVFSEMWETPQVPMTEMKSRFTDATLSYGVFTMSPLYCAFSKEKSSSCNEFNVSNYEGNGIIYKRDQYWNKTATIPNQASVLLLSGRLDTQTPHKYAESLFKVLDGDKKELVTFDYAPHATIMSTPMDGVTLEPNSCGINIFASYVRNGGDLTRLDKSCMDKMPPFNLTTQDIYMYSYLGTNDSYDGEFDSSLTSESET
;
A
#
# COMPACT_ATOMS: atom_id res chain seq x y z
N MET A 1 58.18 53.92 39.15
CA MET A 1 56.80 53.43 39.02
C MET A 1 56.58 52.94 37.59
N GLN A 2 56.89 51.68 37.31
CA GLN A 2 56.56 51.02 36.04
C GLN A 2 55.17 50.39 36.18
N ARG A 3 54.22 50.78 35.33
CA ARG A 3 52.90 50.16 35.24
C ARG A 3 52.99 49.00 34.24
N ILE A 4 52.79 47.78 34.75
CA ILE A 4 52.55 46.58 33.93
C ILE A 4 51.06 46.58 33.57
N ILE A 5 50.75 46.60 32.27
CA ILE A 5 49.40 46.39 31.75
C ILE A 5 49.26 44.89 31.47
N ALA A 6 48.40 44.21 32.21
CA ALA A 6 48.01 42.84 31.92
C ALA A 6 46.90 42.84 30.85
N LEU A 7 47.20 42.32 29.66
CA LEU A 7 46.17 41.97 28.67
C LEU A 7 45.47 40.68 29.11
N ALA A 8 44.17 40.76 29.37
CA ALA A 8 43.32 39.58 29.52
C ALA A 8 42.95 39.06 28.12
N ILE A 9 43.45 37.88 27.76
CA ILE A 9 43.01 37.14 26.57
C ILE A 9 41.68 36.47 26.94
N ILE A 10 40.58 36.95 26.35
CA ILE A 10 39.28 36.27 26.41
C ILE A 10 39.32 35.18 25.33
N SER A 11 39.58 33.96 25.75
CA SER A 11 39.40 32.78 24.89
C SER A 11 37.90 32.58 24.66
N ALA A 12 37.43 32.88 23.44
CA ALA A 12 36.10 32.48 23.01
C ALA A 12 36.07 30.95 22.89
N THR A 13 35.52 30.27 23.89
CA THR A 13 35.09 28.88 23.75
C THR A 13 33.96 28.85 22.75
N ALA A 14 34.21 28.33 21.54
CA ALA A 14 33.15 27.96 20.62
C ALA A 14 32.22 26.99 21.36
N PHE A 15 31.00 27.43 21.67
CA PHE A 15 29.94 26.51 22.06
C PHE A 15 29.69 25.63 20.84
N ALA A 16 30.14 24.38 20.89
CA ALA A 16 29.64 23.37 19.98
C ALA A 16 28.11 23.37 20.13
N ALA A 17 27.40 23.50 19.00
CA ALA A 17 25.98 23.23 18.98
C ALA A 17 25.74 21.84 19.60
N PRO A 18 24.68 21.64 20.39
CA PRO A 18 24.34 20.30 20.87
C PRO A 18 24.33 19.34 19.67
N PRO A 19 24.83 18.11 19.81
CA PRO A 19 24.81 17.15 18.71
C PRO A 19 23.38 17.06 18.18
N THR A 20 23.22 17.32 16.88
CA THR A 20 21.94 17.19 16.20
C THR A 20 21.54 15.72 16.22
N ASP A 21 20.26 15.41 16.47
CA ASP A 21 19.78 14.02 16.39
C ASP A 21 19.75 13.51 14.93
N LEU A 22 20.06 14.38 13.96
CA LEU A 22 20.27 14.05 12.55
C LEU A 22 21.78 13.87 12.30
N ASN A 23 22.15 12.75 11.67
CA ASN A 23 23.55 12.44 11.35
C ASN A 23 24.15 13.27 10.20
N GLY A 24 23.34 14.10 9.52
CA GLY A 24 23.73 14.92 8.36
C GLY A 24 23.12 14.40 7.05
N TRP A 25 23.04 15.27 6.04
CA TRP A 25 22.63 14.90 4.68
C TRP A 25 23.85 14.43 3.87
N TYR A 26 23.75 13.24 3.28
CA TYR A 26 24.82 12.63 2.49
C TYR A 26 24.30 12.28 1.09
N PRO A 27 25.10 12.47 0.03
CA PRO A 27 24.77 11.95 -1.29
C PRO A 27 24.49 10.44 -1.24
N CYS A 28 23.43 10.01 -1.89
CA CYS A 28 23.05 8.60 -1.97
C CYS A 28 22.49 8.24 -3.36
N SER A 29 22.20 6.96 -3.58
CA SER A 29 21.56 6.50 -4.81
C SER A 29 20.11 7.04 -4.90
N PRO A 30 19.66 7.52 -6.08
CA PRO A 30 18.27 7.89 -6.30
C PRO A 30 17.32 6.73 -5.99
N TYR A 31 17.62 5.54 -6.50
CA TYR A 31 16.87 4.31 -6.25
C TYR A 31 17.53 3.43 -5.19
N THR A 32 16.70 2.70 -4.45
CA THR A 32 17.18 1.70 -3.48
C THR A 32 17.65 0.45 -4.20
N PHE A 33 16.94 0.06 -5.26
CA PHE A 33 17.23 -1.13 -6.04
C PHE A 33 17.88 -0.77 -7.37
N PRO A 34 18.94 -1.47 -7.79
CA PRO A 34 19.61 -1.22 -9.07
C PRO A 34 18.69 -1.42 -10.28
N ASP A 35 17.67 -2.28 -10.14
CA ASP A 35 16.78 -2.70 -11.23
C ASP A 35 15.65 -1.68 -11.49
N GLU A 36 15.47 -0.67 -10.64
CA GLU A 36 14.55 0.46 -10.85
C GLU A 36 15.07 1.46 -11.90
N GLY A 37 16.21 1.16 -12.53
CA GLY A 37 16.78 1.89 -13.66
C GLY A 37 17.93 2.82 -13.27
N SER A 38 18.53 3.45 -14.29
CA SER A 38 19.53 4.52 -14.09
C SER A 38 18.89 5.88 -14.37
N VAL A 39 18.81 6.73 -13.35
CA VAL A 39 18.37 8.12 -13.53
C VAL A 39 19.57 8.98 -13.92
N PRO A 40 19.44 9.93 -14.86
CA PRO A 40 20.43 10.99 -15.03
C PRO A 40 20.65 11.76 -13.71
N ASP A 41 21.84 12.35 -13.53
CA ASP A 41 22.41 13.08 -12.36
C ASP A 41 21.44 13.87 -11.44
N LEU A 42 20.43 13.23 -10.86
CA LEU A 42 19.53 13.83 -9.88
C LEU A 42 20.22 13.73 -8.52
N PRO A 43 20.54 14.87 -7.87
CA PRO A 43 21.11 14.82 -6.53
C PRO A 43 20.08 14.21 -5.57
N ALA A 44 20.40 13.03 -5.05
CA ALA A 44 19.65 12.40 -3.98
C ALA A 44 20.48 12.47 -2.70
N GLU A 45 19.83 12.83 -1.60
CA GLU A 45 20.45 12.92 -0.30
C GLU A 45 19.70 12.04 0.71
N CYS A 46 20.46 11.37 1.56
CA CYS A 46 19.94 10.49 2.59
C CYS A 46 20.50 10.89 3.95
N ALA A 47 19.71 10.66 4.99
CA ALA A 47 20.07 10.92 6.37
C ALA A 47 19.44 9.88 7.30
N VAL A 48 19.97 9.79 8.52
CA VAL A 48 19.40 9.02 9.63
C VAL A 48 19.11 9.97 10.78
N TYR A 49 17.85 10.01 11.18
CA TYR A 49 17.35 10.70 12.35
C TYR A 49 17.23 9.72 13.52
N SER A 50 17.95 9.96 14.60
CA SER A 50 17.82 9.20 15.85
C SER A 50 16.62 9.72 16.65
N ALA A 51 15.47 9.08 16.45
CA ALA A 51 14.21 9.42 17.12
C ALA A 51 14.10 8.71 18.49
N PRO A 52 13.35 9.26 19.47
CA PRO A 52 13.04 8.52 20.67
C PRO A 52 12.16 7.30 20.35
N LEU A 53 12.44 6.17 21.03
CA LEU A 53 11.62 4.97 20.93
C LEU A 53 10.16 5.26 21.35
N CYS A 54 9.98 6.03 22.43
CA CYS A 54 8.67 6.45 22.93
C CYS A 54 8.60 7.97 23.08
N TYR A 55 7.62 8.58 22.42
CA TYR A 55 7.28 9.99 22.66
C TYR A 55 6.41 10.17 23.92
N PRO A 56 6.53 11.31 24.62
CA PRO A 56 5.67 11.65 25.74
C PRO A 56 4.18 11.57 25.37
N GLY A 57 3.37 10.97 26.24
CA GLY A 57 1.94 10.80 26.02
C GLY A 57 1.54 9.55 25.24
N ILE A 58 2.47 8.90 24.52
CA ILE A 58 2.20 7.67 23.78
C ILE A 58 2.64 6.44 24.57
N CYS A 59 3.92 6.35 24.94
CA CYS A 59 4.46 5.25 25.73
C CYS A 59 5.64 5.69 26.61
N LYS A 60 6.17 4.75 27.40
CA LYS A 60 7.35 4.96 28.25
C LYS A 60 8.38 3.89 27.93
N THR A 61 9.61 4.33 27.63
CA THR A 61 10.74 3.41 27.43
C THR A 61 11.17 2.81 28.77
N PRO A 62 11.20 1.47 28.92
CA PRO A 62 11.80 0.83 30.09
C PRO A 62 13.29 1.19 30.21
N LYS A 63 13.80 1.33 31.44
CA LYS A 63 15.23 1.68 31.67
C LYS A 63 16.22 0.69 31.05
N SER A 64 15.80 -0.55 30.82
CA SER A 64 16.61 -1.63 30.27
C SER A 64 16.60 -1.70 28.73
N VAL A 65 15.84 -0.83 28.07
CA VAL A 65 15.62 -0.84 26.62
C VAL A 65 16.31 0.36 25.99
N ASN A 66 16.81 0.20 24.75
CA ASN A 66 17.37 1.32 24.00
C ASN A 66 16.29 2.42 23.83
N HIS A 67 16.66 3.67 24.12
CA HIS A 67 15.73 4.79 24.10
C HIS A 67 15.64 5.47 22.74
N LEU A 68 16.46 5.06 21.78
CA LEU A 68 16.49 5.61 20.42
C LEU A 68 16.20 4.53 19.39
N VAL A 69 15.62 4.96 18.28
CA VAL A 69 15.47 4.23 17.04
C VAL A 69 15.98 5.09 15.90
N ASP A 70 16.65 4.46 14.95
CA ASP A 70 17.12 5.11 13.74
C ASP A 70 16.00 5.18 12.70
N ILE A 71 15.78 6.36 12.14
CA ILE A 71 14.78 6.67 11.13
C ILE A 71 15.49 7.16 9.86
N PHE A 72 15.39 6.39 8.79
CA PHE A 72 15.93 6.73 7.48
C PHE A 72 15.04 7.75 6.77
N VAL A 73 15.67 8.79 6.23
CA VAL A 73 15.02 9.83 5.44
C VAL A 73 15.81 10.04 4.15
N LYS A 74 15.10 10.21 3.03
CA LYS A 74 15.67 10.53 1.73
C LYS A 74 15.00 11.79 1.18
N ARG A 75 15.76 12.59 0.44
CA ARG A 75 15.24 13.73 -0.32
C ARG A 75 15.87 13.85 -1.70
N PHE A 76 15.09 14.37 -2.64
CA PHE A 76 15.55 14.98 -3.88
C PHE A 76 15.42 16.50 -3.71
N PRO A 77 16.52 17.24 -3.50
CA PRO A 77 16.47 18.69 -3.39
C PRO A 77 15.97 19.33 -4.69
N ALA A 78 15.41 20.54 -4.58
CA ALA A 78 15.09 21.35 -5.74
C ALA A 78 16.36 21.58 -6.59
N THR A 79 16.31 21.24 -7.88
CA THR A 79 17.39 21.51 -8.83
C THR A 79 17.19 22.83 -9.58
N THR A 80 15.96 23.37 -9.54
CA THR A 80 15.58 24.67 -10.09
C THR A 80 15.19 25.60 -8.95
N GLY A 81 16.06 26.55 -8.62
CA GLY A 81 15.88 27.48 -7.49
C GLY A 81 16.82 27.17 -6.33
N ASP A 82 16.44 27.58 -5.11
CA ASP A 82 17.21 27.35 -3.89
C ASP A 82 16.48 26.33 -2.99
N PRO A 83 17.06 25.13 -2.75
CA PRO A 83 16.52 24.12 -1.83
C PRO A 83 16.18 24.66 -0.44
N GLU A 84 16.88 25.68 0.05
CA GLU A 84 16.65 26.26 1.38
C GLU A 84 15.38 27.13 1.44
N THR A 85 14.76 27.44 0.30
CA THR A 85 13.53 28.23 0.24
C THR A 85 12.41 27.58 -0.58
N ALA A 86 12.72 26.53 -1.34
CA ALA A 86 11.75 25.76 -2.11
C ALA A 86 10.70 25.10 -1.20
N SER A 87 9.46 25.00 -1.69
CA SER A 87 8.41 24.23 -1.01
C SER A 87 8.76 22.74 -0.96
N ASN A 88 8.23 22.05 0.04
CA ASN A 88 8.49 20.64 0.27
C ASN A 88 7.28 19.78 -0.08
N VAL A 89 7.53 18.59 -0.63
CA VAL A 89 6.53 17.54 -0.76
C VAL A 89 7.03 16.29 -0.07
N TRP A 90 6.21 15.67 0.79
CA TRP A 90 6.51 14.39 1.43
C TRP A 90 5.65 13.30 0.83
N LEU A 91 6.27 12.20 0.39
CA LEU A 91 5.60 11.02 -0.15
C LEU A 91 5.67 9.88 0.87
N LEU A 92 4.51 9.36 1.27
CA LEU A 92 4.38 8.30 2.27
C LEU A 92 3.50 7.17 1.73
N GLN A 93 4.01 5.94 1.71
CA GLN A 93 3.29 4.72 1.33
C GLN A 93 3.94 3.50 1.98
N GLY A 94 3.27 2.35 1.99
CA GLY A 94 3.76 1.08 2.54
C GLY A 94 4.85 0.35 1.74
N GLY A 95 5.59 1.04 0.86
CA GLY A 95 6.62 0.45 -0.02
C GLY A 95 7.62 1.48 -0.53
N PRO A 96 8.56 1.11 -1.42
CA PRO A 96 9.46 2.05 -2.09
C PRO A 96 8.66 3.13 -2.82
N VAL A 97 9.07 4.39 -2.67
CA VAL A 97 8.38 5.54 -3.29
C VAL A 97 9.31 6.33 -4.21
N GLU A 98 10.53 5.87 -4.42
CA GLU A 98 11.56 6.62 -5.16
C GLU A 98 11.21 6.86 -6.63
N SER A 99 10.51 5.93 -7.29
CA SER A 99 9.96 6.13 -8.65
C SER A 99 8.99 7.30 -8.69
N ILE A 100 8.03 7.34 -7.76
CA ILE A 100 7.06 8.42 -7.61
C ILE A 100 7.75 9.74 -7.23
N MET A 101 8.77 9.69 -6.36
CA MET A 101 9.57 10.87 -6.01
C MET A 101 10.21 11.48 -7.25
N TYR A 102 10.80 10.63 -8.11
CA TYR A 102 11.44 11.05 -9.35
C TYR A 102 10.42 11.63 -10.32
N LEU A 103 9.33 10.90 -10.56
CA LEU A 103 8.25 11.30 -11.45
C LEU A 103 7.70 12.67 -11.05
N LEU A 104 7.39 12.86 -9.78
CA LEU A 104 6.87 14.12 -9.26
C LEU A 104 7.90 15.26 -9.35
N HIS A 105 9.16 15.01 -8.99
CA HIS A 105 10.23 16.02 -9.07
C HIS A 105 10.41 16.51 -10.51
N SER A 106 10.44 15.57 -11.47
CA SER A 106 10.49 15.86 -12.90
C SER A 106 9.24 16.61 -13.36
N GLN A 107 8.05 16.15 -12.97
CA GLN A 107 6.78 16.78 -13.32
C GLN A 107 6.64 18.20 -12.78
N LEU A 108 7.36 18.52 -11.70
CA LEU A 108 7.43 19.86 -11.09
C LEU A 108 8.68 20.65 -11.54
N GLU A 109 9.36 20.20 -12.59
CA GLU A 109 10.50 20.88 -13.22
C GLU A 109 11.67 21.11 -12.23
N GLY A 110 11.79 20.23 -11.23
CA GLY A 110 12.79 20.31 -10.17
C GLY A 110 12.65 21.50 -9.23
N LYS A 111 11.48 22.14 -9.15
CA LYS A 111 11.25 23.36 -8.34
C LYS A 111 10.95 23.12 -6.86
N VAL A 112 10.78 21.87 -6.45
CA VAL A 112 10.41 21.50 -5.08
C VAL A 112 11.41 20.52 -4.50
N ASN A 113 11.54 20.52 -3.18
CA ASN A 113 12.21 19.43 -2.49
C ASN A 113 11.20 18.28 -2.33
N VAL A 114 11.57 17.07 -2.72
CA VAL A 114 10.73 15.88 -2.55
C VAL A 114 11.37 14.99 -1.48
N TYR A 115 10.62 14.63 -0.45
CA TYR A 115 11.05 13.85 0.70
C TYR A 115 10.31 12.52 0.79
N THR A 116 10.98 11.53 1.38
CA THR A 116 10.35 10.34 1.92
C THR A 116 11.03 9.93 3.23
N MET A 117 10.34 9.12 4.02
CA MET A 117 10.85 8.51 5.24
C MET A 117 10.39 7.07 5.28
N ASP A 118 11.33 6.16 5.52
CA ASP A 118 10.99 4.82 5.96
C ASP A 118 10.52 4.98 7.40
N HIS A 119 9.22 4.95 7.65
CA HIS A 119 8.76 5.17 9.01
C HIS A 119 9.25 4.04 9.93
N ARG A 120 9.33 4.33 11.23
CA ARG A 120 9.76 3.36 12.24
C ARG A 120 9.17 1.97 12.01
N GLY A 121 10.03 0.95 12.08
CA GLY A 121 9.65 -0.43 11.85
C GLY A 121 9.75 -0.91 10.40
N THR A 122 9.98 -0.03 9.42
CA THR A 122 10.05 -0.38 7.99
C THR A 122 11.44 -0.17 7.37
N GLY A 123 11.69 -0.88 6.26
CA GLY A 123 12.78 -0.59 5.35
C GLY A 123 14.15 -0.45 6.02
N ARG A 124 14.78 0.70 5.77
CA ARG A 124 16.12 1.10 6.23
C ARG A 124 16.14 1.69 7.63
N SER A 125 14.97 2.00 8.19
CA SER A 125 14.83 2.41 9.59
C SER A 125 15.03 1.22 10.53
N THR A 126 14.99 1.46 11.84
CA THR A 126 14.97 0.38 12.83
C THR A 126 13.75 -0.50 12.57
N ARG A 127 13.99 -1.63 11.90
CA ARG A 127 12.96 -2.59 11.49
C ARG A 127 12.32 -3.24 12.71
N LEU A 128 11.01 -3.45 12.63
CA LEU A 128 10.31 -4.24 13.62
C LEU A 128 10.46 -5.71 13.21
N ASP A 129 11.35 -6.41 13.90
CA ASP A 129 11.68 -7.79 13.65
C ASP A 129 11.80 -8.58 14.96
N CYS A 130 11.73 -9.90 14.84
CA CYS A 130 12.03 -10.84 15.91
C CYS A 130 12.76 -12.05 15.32
N VAL A 131 13.65 -12.67 16.09
CA VAL A 131 14.51 -13.75 15.59
C VAL A 131 13.69 -14.94 15.04
N ALA A 132 12.55 -15.22 15.66
CA ALA A 132 11.66 -16.31 15.24
C ALA A 132 11.00 -16.06 13.87
N ALA A 133 10.83 -14.80 13.46
CA ALA A 133 10.19 -14.41 12.20
C ALA A 133 11.16 -14.36 11.00
N GLN A 134 12.48 -14.39 11.24
CA GLN A 134 13.50 -14.20 10.19
C GLN A 134 13.59 -15.34 9.16
N LEU A 135 12.81 -16.41 9.33
CA LEU A 135 12.68 -17.51 8.36
C LEU A 135 11.55 -17.29 7.34
N THR A 136 10.74 -16.25 7.50
CA THR A 136 9.63 -15.95 6.59
C THR A 136 10.09 -14.99 5.50
N THR A 137 9.98 -15.43 4.25
CA THR A 137 10.18 -14.64 3.03
C THR A 137 8.91 -14.81 2.18
N TYR A 138 8.54 -13.79 1.39
CA TYR A 138 7.52 -13.78 0.32
C TYR A 138 6.10 -13.29 0.67
N PRO A 139 5.38 -12.70 -0.32
CA PRO A 139 4.51 -11.55 -0.12
C PRO A 139 3.05 -11.93 0.13
N LEU A 140 2.28 -10.94 0.64
CA LEU A 140 0.82 -10.74 0.62
C LEU A 140 -0.11 -11.87 1.12
N THR A 141 0.35 -13.11 1.24
CA THR A 141 -0.41 -14.26 1.75
C THR A 141 0.39 -15.17 2.68
N ASN A 142 1.69 -14.94 2.92
CA ASN A 142 2.46 -15.71 3.90
C ASN A 142 2.62 -14.94 5.20
N GLU A 143 1.55 -15.05 5.98
CA GLU A 143 1.47 -14.78 7.40
C GLU A 143 2.70 -15.32 8.15
N LEU A 144 3.20 -14.54 9.10
CA LEU A 144 4.07 -15.06 10.15
C LEU A 144 3.47 -16.37 10.68
N ASN A 145 4.27 -17.42 10.77
CA ASN A 145 3.72 -18.69 11.22
C ASN A 145 3.22 -18.52 12.66
N VAL A 146 1.95 -18.89 12.88
CA VAL A 146 1.29 -18.77 14.17
C VAL A 146 2.10 -19.45 15.29
N THR A 147 2.89 -20.47 14.96
CA THR A 147 3.77 -21.16 15.92
C THR A 147 4.93 -20.32 16.42
N ASP A 148 5.34 -19.29 15.68
CA ASP A 148 6.50 -18.44 15.99
C ASP A 148 6.12 -17.26 16.91
N ILE A 149 4.83 -16.97 17.02
CA ILE A 149 4.28 -15.82 17.76
C ILE A 149 4.67 -15.81 19.24
N PRO A 150 4.63 -16.92 19.98
CA PRO A 150 5.09 -16.93 21.38
C PRO A 150 6.53 -16.44 21.56
N ALA A 151 7.45 -16.95 20.73
CA ALA A 151 8.86 -16.57 20.79
C ALA A 151 9.06 -15.11 20.35
N CYS A 152 8.37 -14.71 19.28
CA CYS A 152 8.39 -13.35 18.77
C CYS A 152 7.89 -12.33 19.81
N ALA A 153 6.75 -12.62 20.45
CA ALA A 153 6.16 -11.75 21.47
C ALA A 153 7.10 -11.53 22.66
N HIS A 154 7.79 -12.58 23.10
CA HIS A 154 8.77 -12.49 24.17
C HIS A 154 10.02 -11.69 23.77
N ASP A 155 10.50 -11.86 22.53
CA ASP A 155 11.63 -11.10 21.98
C ASP A 155 11.31 -9.60 21.89
N LEU A 156 10.17 -9.25 21.28
CA LEU A 156 9.70 -7.88 21.14
C LEU A 156 9.48 -7.18 22.50
N GLN A 157 8.92 -7.91 23.47
CA GLN A 157 8.74 -7.39 24.83
C GLN A 157 10.07 -7.05 25.51
N LYS A 158 11.13 -7.81 25.23
CA LYS A 158 12.48 -7.53 25.74
C LYS A 158 13.16 -6.40 24.98
N LYS A 159 13.01 -6.37 23.65
CA LYS A 159 13.69 -5.41 22.76
C LYS A 159 13.09 -4.02 22.84
N TYR A 160 11.77 -3.91 22.92
CA TYR A 160 11.06 -2.63 22.78
C TYR A 160 10.11 -2.32 23.95
N GLY A 161 9.66 -3.34 24.68
CA GLY A 161 8.69 -3.15 25.74
C GLY A 161 7.28 -2.90 25.20
N ASN A 162 6.80 -1.66 25.27
CA ASN A 162 5.46 -1.32 24.80
C ASN A 162 5.48 -1.04 23.29
N LEU A 163 4.79 -1.88 22.52
CA LEU A 163 4.72 -1.79 21.05
C LEU A 163 3.97 -0.58 20.51
N ALA A 164 3.33 0.23 21.36
CA ALA A 164 2.89 1.57 20.95
C ALA A 164 4.05 2.43 20.44
N SER A 165 5.31 2.09 20.77
CA SER A 165 6.50 2.67 20.13
C SER A 165 6.51 2.51 18.61
N PHE A 166 5.80 1.55 18.02
CA PHE A 166 5.67 1.36 16.57
C PHE A 166 4.26 1.66 16.04
N SER A 167 3.43 2.36 16.81
CA SER A 167 2.08 2.74 16.38
C SER A 167 2.10 3.81 15.28
N THR A 168 0.99 3.91 14.54
CA THR A 168 0.75 4.96 13.54
C THR A 168 0.97 6.36 14.11
N THR A 169 0.54 6.62 15.35
CA THR A 169 0.74 7.91 16.03
C THR A 169 2.21 8.21 16.28
N THR A 170 3.00 7.21 16.67
CA THR A 170 4.43 7.40 16.92
C THR A 170 5.18 7.66 15.62
N ALA A 171 4.84 6.94 14.54
CA ALA A 171 5.34 7.21 13.19
C ALA A 171 4.97 8.62 12.69
N ALA A 172 3.72 9.06 12.90
CA ALA A 172 3.30 10.43 12.57
C ALA A 172 4.06 11.48 13.40
N THR A 173 4.39 11.16 14.65
CA THR A 173 5.16 12.06 15.52
C THR A 173 6.62 12.18 15.07
N ASP A 174 7.23 11.14 14.49
CA ASP A 174 8.54 11.24 13.84
C ASP A 174 8.51 12.26 12.70
N LEU A 175 7.53 12.12 11.81
CA LEU A 175 7.36 12.99 10.65
C LEU A 175 7.20 14.45 11.08
N VAL A 176 6.28 14.74 12.00
CA VAL A 176 6.06 16.11 12.51
C VAL A 176 7.32 16.66 13.20
N THR A 177 8.00 15.85 14.01
CA THR A 177 9.22 16.27 14.69
C THR A 177 10.34 16.57 13.68
N PHE A 178 10.48 15.72 12.65
CA PHE A 178 11.49 15.87 11.63
C PHE A 178 11.21 17.11 10.77
N ILE A 179 9.97 17.28 10.30
CA ILE A 179 9.54 18.43 9.49
C ILE A 179 9.89 19.72 10.23
N SER A 180 9.50 19.84 11.49
CA SER A 180 9.70 21.08 12.26
C SER A 180 11.17 21.39 12.58
N LYS A 181 12.03 20.37 12.74
CA LYS A 181 13.43 20.55 13.16
C LYS A 181 14.45 20.57 12.02
N TYR A 182 14.21 19.81 10.96
CA TYR A 182 15.25 19.41 10.00
C TYR A 182 14.88 19.69 8.54
N THR A 183 13.71 20.25 8.27
CA THR A 183 13.40 20.83 6.95
C THR A 183 13.72 22.32 6.93
N ASN A 184 13.57 22.95 5.76
CA ASN A 184 13.89 24.37 5.54
C ASN A 184 12.84 25.34 6.09
N GLY A 185 11.78 24.85 6.76
CA GLY A 185 10.69 25.67 7.29
C GLY A 185 9.74 26.25 6.23
N ALA A 186 9.90 25.89 4.96
CA ALA A 186 9.00 26.27 3.89
C ALA A 186 7.69 25.45 3.94
N SER A 187 6.69 25.90 3.17
CA SER A 187 5.41 25.23 3.06
C SER A 187 5.56 23.78 2.61
N THR A 188 4.86 22.88 3.29
CA THR A 188 4.94 21.44 3.05
C THR A 188 3.59 20.90 2.58
N ILE A 189 3.60 20.06 1.55
CA ILE A 189 2.46 19.22 1.16
C ILE A 189 2.78 17.77 1.47
N MET A 190 1.86 17.04 2.09
CA MET A 190 2.04 15.63 2.41
C MET A 190 1.13 14.78 1.55
N TYR A 191 1.69 13.78 0.90
CA TYR A 191 0.98 12.78 0.12
C TYR A 191 1.06 11.43 0.83
N GLY A 192 -0.08 10.77 0.93
CA GLY A 192 -0.24 9.42 1.43
C GLY A 192 -0.86 8.54 0.36
N GLY A 193 -0.18 7.47 -0.05
CA GLY A 193 -0.74 6.44 -0.92
C GLY A 193 -1.07 5.18 -0.11
N SER A 194 -2.23 4.56 -0.34
CA SER A 194 -2.63 3.33 0.35
C SER A 194 -2.59 3.47 1.88
N TYR A 195 -1.95 2.57 2.62
CA TYR A 195 -1.67 2.73 4.06
C TYR A 195 -1.13 4.13 4.45
N GLY A 196 -0.36 4.77 3.56
CA GLY A 196 0.14 6.13 3.75
C GLY A 196 -0.98 7.15 4.01
N THR A 197 -2.20 6.92 3.54
CA THR A 197 -3.34 7.79 3.83
C THR A 197 -3.70 7.77 5.31
N MET A 198 -3.59 6.63 5.99
CA MET A 198 -3.81 6.51 7.43
C MET A 198 -2.73 7.25 8.22
N LEU A 199 -1.47 7.16 7.77
CA LEU A 199 -0.36 7.89 8.37
C LEU A 199 -0.50 9.41 8.19
N VAL A 200 -0.87 9.86 6.99
CA VAL A 200 -1.12 11.28 6.70
C VAL A 200 -2.32 11.82 7.47
N GLU A 201 -3.43 11.08 7.55
CA GLU A 201 -4.55 11.44 8.41
C GLU A 201 -4.12 11.56 9.88
N ARG A 202 -3.24 10.66 10.35
CA ARG A 202 -2.69 10.77 11.70
C ARG A 202 -1.84 12.03 11.89
N VAL A 203 -1.12 12.48 10.87
CA VAL A 203 -0.42 13.79 10.90
C VAL A 203 -1.40 14.95 10.89
N MET A 204 -2.55 14.85 10.21
CA MET A 204 -3.60 15.89 10.28
C MET A 204 -4.08 16.12 11.72
N HIS A 205 -4.24 15.06 12.52
CA HIS A 205 -4.57 15.19 13.95
C HIS A 205 -3.49 15.93 14.77
N LEU A 206 -2.22 15.85 14.35
CA LEU A 206 -1.10 16.55 15.00
C LEU A 206 -0.95 18.00 14.50
N ALA A 207 -1.60 18.35 13.38
CA ALA A 207 -1.71 19.69 12.80
C ALA A 207 -0.39 20.50 12.78
N PRO A 208 0.71 19.97 12.21
CA PRO A 208 1.95 20.73 12.06
C PRO A 208 1.72 22.04 11.28
N PRO A 209 2.21 23.19 11.77
CA PRO A 209 1.97 24.48 11.14
C PRO A 209 2.61 24.63 9.75
N GLU A 210 3.67 23.86 9.47
CA GLU A 210 4.39 23.88 8.19
C GLU A 210 3.60 23.20 7.06
N VAL A 211 2.63 22.34 7.38
CA VAL A 211 1.86 21.59 6.38
C VAL A 211 0.65 22.40 5.93
N VAL A 212 0.62 22.70 4.64
CA VAL A 212 -0.41 23.52 3.97
C VAL A 212 -1.31 22.70 3.04
N GLY A 213 -1.04 21.42 2.87
CA GLY A 213 -1.85 20.55 2.03
C GLY A 213 -1.63 19.08 2.31
N TYR A 214 -2.71 18.31 2.22
CA TYR A 214 -2.71 16.86 2.33
C TYR A 214 -3.27 16.26 1.04
N VAL A 215 -2.63 15.22 0.53
CA VAL A 215 -3.09 14.43 -0.61
C VAL A 215 -3.23 12.99 -0.16
N LEU A 216 -4.39 12.39 -0.36
CA LEU A 216 -4.69 11.01 0.02
C LEU A 216 -5.10 10.25 -1.24
N ASP A 217 -4.35 9.23 -1.66
CA ASP A 217 -4.62 8.44 -2.86
C ASP A 217 -4.81 6.96 -2.51
N GLY A 218 -5.94 6.37 -2.94
CA GLY A 218 -6.31 5.00 -2.58
C GLY A 218 -6.54 4.88 -1.06
N ILE A 219 -7.69 5.38 -0.59
CA ILE A 219 -7.97 5.69 0.82
C ILE A 219 -8.05 4.44 1.71
N ALA A 220 -7.02 4.24 2.55
CA ALA A 220 -6.93 3.16 3.53
C ALA A 220 -7.39 3.55 4.95
N THR A 221 -8.24 4.56 5.08
CA THR A 221 -8.75 5.03 6.39
C THR A 221 -10.11 5.69 6.27
N THR A 222 -10.89 5.59 7.33
CA THR A 222 -12.24 6.18 7.44
C THR A 222 -12.47 6.65 8.88
N SER A 223 -11.46 7.23 9.53
CA SER A 223 -11.56 7.59 10.95
C SER A 223 -12.68 8.59 11.17
N GLY A 224 -13.57 8.29 12.13
CA GLY A 224 -14.77 9.08 12.39
C GLY A 224 -16.02 8.58 11.66
N ALA A 225 -15.89 7.64 10.72
CA ALA A 225 -17.03 6.96 10.11
C ALA A 225 -17.72 5.99 11.09
N PRO A 226 -19.03 5.73 10.92
CA PRO A 226 -19.70 4.69 11.68
C PRO A 226 -19.09 3.31 11.40
N ALA A 227 -19.23 2.37 12.35
CA ALA A 227 -18.63 1.03 12.23
C ALA A 227 -19.05 0.26 10.95
N SER A 228 -20.23 0.55 10.39
CA SER A 228 -20.69 -0.04 9.12
C SER A 228 -19.90 0.45 7.89
N GLU A 229 -19.32 1.65 7.97
CA GLU A 229 -18.54 2.30 6.92
C GLU A 229 -17.04 2.29 7.22
N PHE A 230 -16.64 1.77 8.39
CA PHE A 230 -15.24 1.70 8.79
C PHE A 230 -14.49 0.67 7.94
N MET A 231 -13.29 1.04 7.50
CA MET A 231 -12.40 0.14 6.76
C MET A 231 -11.80 -0.92 7.69
N TYR A 232 -12.49 -2.04 7.82
CA TYR A 232 -11.94 -3.22 8.49
C TYR A 232 -11.20 -4.12 7.51
N ALA A 233 -9.95 -4.45 7.82
CA ALA A 233 -9.15 -5.39 7.04
C ALA A 233 -9.82 -6.77 6.95
N SER A 234 -10.52 -7.20 8.02
CA SER A 234 -11.28 -8.46 8.05
C SER A 234 -12.49 -8.50 7.09
N LYS A 235 -12.90 -7.36 6.50
CA LYS A 235 -13.99 -7.27 5.52
C LYS A 235 -13.53 -7.17 4.08
N VAL A 236 -12.22 -7.09 3.85
CA VAL A 236 -11.63 -6.91 2.53
C VAL A 236 -12.19 -7.91 1.51
N ASP A 237 -12.37 -9.18 1.87
CA ASP A 237 -12.90 -10.17 0.92
C ASP A 237 -14.28 -9.80 0.35
N GLU A 238 -15.18 -9.33 1.22
CA GLU A 238 -16.52 -8.90 0.84
C GLU A 238 -16.48 -7.65 -0.05
N GLU A 239 -15.61 -6.71 0.29
CA GLU A 239 -15.54 -5.41 -0.39
C GLU A 239 -14.79 -5.49 -1.73
N PHE A 240 -13.76 -6.32 -1.79
CA PHE A 240 -13.08 -6.69 -3.03
C PHE A 240 -14.08 -7.32 -4.00
N GLY A 241 -14.90 -8.26 -3.52
CA GLY A 241 -15.92 -8.94 -4.31
C GLY A 241 -16.92 -7.99 -4.97
N LYS A 242 -17.30 -6.91 -4.30
CA LYS A 242 -18.21 -5.88 -4.86
C LYS A 242 -17.56 -5.12 -6.01
N VAL A 243 -16.30 -4.72 -5.86
CA VAL A 243 -15.56 -4.04 -6.93
C VAL A 243 -15.29 -4.99 -8.11
N ALA A 244 -15.05 -6.28 -7.83
CA ALA A 244 -14.92 -7.30 -8.86
C ALA A 244 -16.21 -7.48 -9.66
N ASP A 245 -17.36 -7.48 -8.99
CA ASP A 245 -18.66 -7.51 -9.63
C ASP A 245 -18.87 -6.28 -10.53
N ASP A 246 -18.58 -5.07 -10.03
CA ASP A 246 -18.66 -3.83 -10.81
C ASP A 246 -17.76 -3.88 -12.06
N PHE A 247 -16.54 -4.42 -11.94
CA PHE A 247 -15.64 -4.62 -13.08
C PHE A 247 -16.23 -5.58 -14.12
N MET A 248 -16.78 -6.72 -13.70
CA MET A 248 -17.34 -7.69 -14.63
C MET A 248 -18.60 -7.17 -15.33
N ASP A 249 -19.39 -6.33 -14.67
CA ASP A 249 -20.57 -5.69 -15.25
C ASP A 249 -20.18 -4.72 -16.40
N LEU A 250 -18.94 -4.21 -16.44
CA LEU A 250 -18.43 -3.41 -17.56
C LEU A 250 -18.26 -4.24 -18.85
N CYS A 251 -18.09 -5.56 -18.76
CA CYS A 251 -17.99 -6.43 -19.94
C CYS A 251 -19.22 -6.30 -20.85
N GLU A 252 -20.41 -6.07 -20.28
CA GLU A 252 -21.67 -5.89 -21.01
C GLU A 252 -21.72 -4.62 -21.86
N GLN A 253 -20.84 -3.67 -21.57
CA GLN A 253 -20.73 -2.39 -22.27
C GLN A 253 -19.67 -2.44 -23.37
N GLU A 254 -18.76 -3.42 -23.31
CA GLU A 254 -17.61 -3.54 -24.19
C GLU A 254 -17.86 -4.49 -25.36
N SER A 255 -17.72 -3.96 -26.58
CA SER A 255 -17.92 -4.73 -27.82
C SER A 255 -16.94 -5.90 -28.00
N SER A 256 -15.75 -5.82 -27.38
CA SER A 256 -14.74 -6.87 -27.37
C SER A 256 -14.98 -7.95 -26.31
N CYS A 257 -15.92 -7.75 -25.39
CA CYS A 257 -16.17 -8.67 -24.28
C CYS A 257 -17.56 -9.29 -24.37
N LYS A 258 -18.60 -8.45 -24.51
CA LYS A 258 -20.01 -8.84 -24.51
C LYS A 258 -20.34 -10.07 -25.37
N PRO A 259 -19.92 -10.15 -26.66
CA PRO A 259 -20.34 -11.26 -27.52
C PRO A 259 -19.90 -12.65 -27.04
N HIS A 260 -18.87 -12.72 -26.19
CA HIS A 260 -18.36 -13.99 -25.64
C HIS A 260 -19.20 -14.54 -24.49
N PHE A 261 -20.05 -13.71 -23.88
CA PHE A 261 -20.82 -14.06 -22.68
C PHE A 261 -22.34 -13.91 -22.83
N GLU A 262 -22.83 -13.49 -24.00
CA GLU A 262 -24.27 -13.42 -24.23
C GLU A 262 -24.92 -14.83 -24.16
N PRO A 263 -26.12 -14.95 -23.54
CA PRO A 263 -26.92 -13.89 -22.92
C PRO A 263 -26.69 -13.71 -21.39
N ASN A 264 -25.77 -14.46 -20.79
CA ASN A 264 -25.67 -14.61 -19.33
C ASN A 264 -24.74 -13.57 -18.67
N GLY A 265 -23.76 -13.07 -19.40
CA GLY A 265 -22.74 -12.14 -18.94
C GLY A 265 -21.57 -12.78 -18.20
N LEU A 266 -20.48 -12.02 -18.08
CA LEU A 266 -19.19 -12.50 -17.55
C LEU A 266 -19.32 -13.00 -16.11
N LYS A 267 -19.98 -12.22 -15.25
CA LYS A 267 -20.18 -12.53 -13.83
C LYS A 267 -20.90 -13.87 -13.64
N SER A 268 -22.05 -14.06 -14.29
CA SER A 268 -22.81 -15.31 -14.17
C SER A 268 -22.07 -16.48 -14.78
N THR A 269 -21.35 -16.28 -15.88
CA THR A 269 -20.51 -17.34 -16.47
C THR A 269 -19.40 -17.78 -15.51
N LEU A 270 -18.75 -16.85 -14.81
CA LEU A 270 -17.75 -17.20 -13.79
C LEU A 270 -18.39 -17.93 -12.59
N GLN A 271 -19.58 -17.52 -12.15
CA GLN A 271 -20.31 -18.23 -11.10
C GLN A 271 -20.60 -19.68 -11.51
N ASP A 272 -21.06 -19.92 -12.75
CA ASP A 272 -21.30 -21.28 -13.28
C ASP A 272 -20.01 -22.12 -13.29
N VAL A 273 -18.87 -21.53 -13.68
CA VAL A 273 -17.56 -22.20 -13.65
C VAL A 273 -17.19 -22.61 -12.22
N ILE A 274 -17.39 -21.71 -11.26
CA ILE A 274 -17.07 -21.96 -9.84
C ILE A 274 -17.95 -23.06 -9.27
N GLU A 275 -19.25 -23.02 -9.51
CA GLU A 275 -20.19 -24.06 -9.09
C GLU A 275 -19.85 -25.42 -9.74
N SER A 276 -19.47 -25.41 -11.03
CA SER A 276 -18.99 -26.61 -11.74
C SER A 276 -17.74 -27.20 -11.08
N PHE A 277 -16.80 -26.36 -10.65
CA PHE A 277 -15.59 -26.80 -9.96
C PHE A 277 -15.89 -27.41 -8.59
N ASP A 278 -16.81 -26.83 -7.83
CA ASP A 278 -17.23 -27.37 -6.53
C ASP A 278 -17.99 -28.70 -6.68
N ASN A 279 -18.85 -28.81 -7.69
CA ASN A 279 -19.62 -30.02 -7.96
C ASN A 279 -18.78 -31.14 -8.60
N ASN A 280 -17.75 -30.79 -9.38
CA ASN A 280 -16.87 -31.73 -10.07
C ASN A 280 -15.39 -31.31 -10.03
N PRO A 281 -14.73 -31.43 -8.85
CA PRO A 281 -13.36 -30.95 -8.65
C PRO A 281 -12.30 -31.76 -9.40
N LYS A 282 -12.69 -32.84 -10.07
CA LYS A 282 -11.82 -33.71 -10.89
C LYS A 282 -12.01 -33.51 -12.39
N SER A 283 -12.87 -32.57 -12.81
CA SER A 283 -12.96 -32.19 -14.22
C SER A 283 -11.60 -31.69 -14.73
N PRO A 284 -11.29 -31.78 -16.04
CA PRO A 284 -9.97 -31.41 -16.56
C PRO A 284 -9.50 -30.01 -16.14
N CYS A 285 -10.35 -28.98 -16.29
CA CYS A 285 -10.00 -27.62 -15.89
C CYS A 285 -9.97 -27.44 -14.37
N ALA A 286 -10.86 -28.05 -13.59
CA ALA A 286 -10.78 -27.98 -12.13
C ALA A 286 -9.50 -28.63 -11.61
N ALA A 287 -9.11 -29.78 -12.16
CA ALA A 287 -7.86 -30.46 -11.83
C ALA A 287 -6.63 -29.65 -12.25
N LEU A 288 -6.67 -28.96 -13.40
CA LEU A 288 -5.62 -28.04 -13.83
C LEU A 288 -5.42 -26.91 -12.82
N VAL A 289 -6.50 -26.22 -12.45
CA VAL A 289 -6.47 -25.13 -11.46
C VAL A 289 -6.02 -25.65 -10.11
N LYS A 290 -6.50 -26.82 -9.68
CA LYS A 290 -6.06 -27.46 -8.44
C LYS A 290 -4.55 -27.74 -8.40
N ASN A 291 -3.96 -28.07 -9.55
CA ASN A 291 -2.55 -28.42 -9.66
C ASN A 291 -1.65 -27.20 -9.92
N SER A 292 -2.21 -26.00 -10.12
CA SER A 292 -1.42 -24.81 -10.43
C SER A 292 -0.75 -24.19 -9.20
N ASN A 293 -1.17 -24.57 -8.00
CA ASN A 293 -0.49 -24.23 -6.77
C ASN A 293 -0.35 -25.47 -5.88
N ASN A 294 0.54 -25.41 -4.89
CA ASN A 294 0.76 -26.51 -3.94
C ASN A 294 -0.23 -26.44 -2.75
N SER A 295 -1.39 -25.80 -2.90
CA SER A 295 -2.37 -25.62 -1.83
C SER A 295 -3.31 -26.82 -1.69
N ASN A 296 -3.83 -27.03 -0.49
CA ASN A 296 -4.93 -27.96 -0.22
C ASN A 296 -6.32 -27.38 -0.53
N ASP A 297 -6.42 -26.11 -0.94
CA ASP A 297 -7.68 -25.41 -1.23
C ASP A 297 -8.46 -26.00 -2.41
N PRO A 298 -9.80 -25.90 -2.42
CA PRO A 298 -10.59 -26.35 -3.56
C PRO A 298 -10.27 -25.53 -4.82
N PRO A 299 -10.45 -26.11 -6.02
CA PRO A 299 -10.14 -25.42 -7.28
C PRO A 299 -10.91 -24.10 -7.45
N SER A 300 -12.12 -23.99 -6.90
CA SER A 300 -12.90 -22.75 -6.84
C SER A 300 -12.18 -21.64 -6.07
N SER A 301 -11.65 -21.93 -4.87
CA SER A 301 -10.87 -20.96 -4.08
C SER A 301 -9.59 -20.53 -4.80
N ILE A 302 -8.90 -21.47 -5.45
CA ILE A 302 -7.69 -21.17 -6.22
C ILE A 302 -8.03 -20.27 -7.42
N LEU A 303 -9.14 -20.53 -8.10
CA LEU A 303 -9.63 -19.70 -9.20
C LEU A 303 -9.96 -18.28 -8.72
N ARG A 304 -10.70 -18.14 -7.60
CA ARG A 304 -11.03 -16.83 -7.00
C ARG A 304 -9.78 -16.02 -6.70
N ASN A 305 -8.78 -16.66 -6.09
CA ASN A 305 -7.51 -16.02 -5.73
C ASN A 305 -6.73 -15.61 -6.98
N ALA A 306 -6.54 -16.49 -7.95
CA ALA A 306 -5.77 -16.20 -9.17
C ALA A 306 -6.39 -15.07 -10.01
N LEU A 307 -7.72 -15.07 -10.18
CA LEU A 307 -8.43 -14.00 -10.87
C LEU A 307 -8.48 -12.70 -10.04
N GLY A 308 -8.55 -12.80 -8.71
CA GLY A 308 -8.42 -11.67 -7.80
C GLY A 308 -7.05 -11.01 -7.91
N THR A 309 -5.96 -11.78 -8.00
CA THR A 309 -4.60 -11.25 -8.20
C THR A 309 -4.53 -10.37 -9.45
N VAL A 310 -4.98 -10.87 -10.60
CA VAL A 310 -4.87 -10.11 -11.86
C VAL A 310 -5.86 -8.94 -11.91
N LEU A 311 -6.94 -8.94 -11.12
CA LEU A 311 -7.88 -7.82 -11.06
C LEU A 311 -7.23 -6.55 -10.48
N ILE A 312 -6.24 -6.70 -9.59
CA ILE A 312 -5.59 -5.57 -8.91
C ILE A 312 -4.87 -4.64 -9.89
N ASP A 313 -4.29 -5.20 -10.96
CA ASP A 313 -3.49 -4.45 -11.91
C ASP A 313 -4.29 -4.02 -13.15
N LEU A 314 -3.94 -2.84 -13.68
CA LEU A 314 -4.68 -2.16 -14.74
C LEU A 314 -4.76 -2.99 -16.03
N PHE A 315 -3.69 -3.71 -16.36
CA PHE A 315 -3.57 -4.40 -17.64
C PHE A 315 -3.88 -5.89 -17.52
N THR A 316 -3.39 -6.55 -16.48
CA THR A 316 -3.63 -8.00 -16.29
C THR A 316 -5.10 -8.32 -16.00
N ARG A 317 -5.90 -7.38 -15.47
CA ARG A 317 -7.35 -7.57 -15.32
C ARG A 317 -8.09 -7.83 -16.64
N THR A 318 -7.52 -7.39 -17.78
CA THR A 318 -8.08 -7.68 -19.11
C THR A 318 -8.01 -9.17 -19.47
N LEU A 319 -7.22 -9.97 -18.74
CA LEU A 319 -7.14 -11.42 -18.91
C LEU A 319 -8.34 -12.16 -18.30
N ILE A 320 -9.10 -11.50 -17.41
CA ILE A 320 -10.21 -12.15 -16.70
C ILE A 320 -11.27 -12.66 -17.68
N PRO A 321 -11.84 -11.85 -18.59
CA PRO A 321 -12.80 -12.35 -19.56
C PRO A 321 -12.29 -13.55 -20.38
N PRO A 322 -11.17 -13.49 -21.13
CA PRO A 322 -10.73 -14.62 -21.94
C PRO A 322 -10.45 -15.89 -21.12
N VAL A 323 -9.91 -15.77 -19.90
CA VAL A 323 -9.69 -16.93 -19.02
C VAL A 323 -11.02 -17.55 -18.59
N VAL A 324 -12.01 -16.76 -18.18
CA VAL A 324 -13.35 -17.26 -17.81
C VAL A 324 -14.03 -17.93 -19.01
N TYR A 325 -13.95 -17.34 -20.20
CA TYR A 325 -14.47 -17.93 -21.43
C TYR A 325 -13.89 -19.32 -21.69
N ARG A 326 -12.56 -19.44 -21.61
CA ARG A 326 -11.85 -20.71 -21.83
C ARG A 326 -12.11 -21.74 -20.74
N LEU A 327 -12.26 -21.33 -19.48
CA LEU A 327 -12.64 -22.21 -18.37
C LEU A 327 -14.07 -22.76 -18.55
N ASN A 328 -15.00 -21.93 -19.01
CA ASN A 328 -16.37 -22.34 -19.28
C ASN A 328 -16.44 -23.32 -20.47
N ARG A 329 -15.66 -23.07 -21.53
CA ARG A 329 -15.55 -23.97 -22.68
C ARG A 329 -14.83 -25.29 -22.34
N CYS A 330 -13.73 -25.21 -21.60
CA CYS A 330 -12.86 -26.30 -21.16
C CYS A 330 -12.57 -27.36 -22.25
N SER A 331 -12.26 -26.91 -23.48
CA SER A 331 -11.93 -27.81 -24.58
C SER A 331 -10.46 -28.23 -24.53
N ALA A 332 -10.07 -29.22 -25.35
CA ALA A 332 -8.67 -29.62 -25.46
C ALA A 332 -7.73 -28.47 -25.87
N ALA A 333 -8.22 -27.51 -26.65
CA ALA A 333 -7.46 -26.33 -27.08
C ALA A 333 -7.22 -25.31 -25.95
N ASP A 334 -7.98 -25.39 -24.85
CA ASP A 334 -7.88 -24.46 -23.72
C ASP A 334 -6.85 -24.87 -22.68
N ILE A 335 -6.52 -26.16 -22.61
CA ILE A 335 -5.76 -26.73 -21.49
C ILE A 335 -4.36 -26.11 -21.38
N ASP A 336 -3.61 -26.00 -22.48
CA ASP A 336 -2.24 -25.46 -22.43
C ASP A 336 -2.23 -23.95 -22.22
N VAL A 337 -3.19 -23.21 -22.79
CA VAL A 337 -3.38 -21.77 -22.56
C VAL A 337 -3.68 -21.48 -21.09
N LEU A 338 -4.65 -22.19 -20.51
CA LEU A 338 -5.00 -22.04 -19.10
C LEU A 338 -3.84 -22.45 -18.19
N LYS A 339 -3.12 -23.51 -18.52
CA LYS A 339 -1.94 -23.92 -17.76
C LYS A 339 -0.86 -22.85 -17.76
N GLN A 340 -0.59 -22.21 -18.90
CA GLN A 340 0.32 -21.07 -18.97
C GLN A 340 -0.16 -19.94 -18.05
N PHE A 341 -1.43 -19.55 -18.15
CA PHE A 341 -2.01 -18.48 -17.32
C PHE A 341 -1.78 -18.72 -15.83
N PHE A 342 -2.23 -19.87 -15.29
CA PHE A 342 -2.10 -20.13 -13.87
C PHE A 342 -0.64 -20.32 -13.42
N THR A 343 0.23 -20.82 -14.30
CA THR A 343 1.68 -20.90 -14.01
C THR A 343 2.29 -19.51 -13.92
N THR A 344 1.99 -18.62 -14.87
CA THR A 344 2.48 -17.24 -14.88
C THR A 344 1.96 -16.45 -13.68
N VAL A 345 0.66 -16.55 -13.35
CA VAL A 345 0.09 -15.90 -12.16
C VAL A 345 0.74 -16.43 -10.88
N SER A 346 0.95 -17.74 -10.77
CA SER A 346 1.64 -18.32 -9.60
C SER A 346 3.11 -17.91 -9.50
N ALA A 347 3.77 -17.63 -10.62
CA ALA A 347 5.14 -17.14 -10.66
C ALA A 347 5.23 -15.64 -10.35
N SER A 348 4.33 -14.82 -10.91
CA SER A 348 4.28 -13.37 -10.68
C SER A 348 3.89 -13.00 -9.24
N ASN A 349 3.20 -13.90 -8.53
CA ASN A 349 2.92 -13.76 -7.11
C ASN A 349 4.14 -13.96 -6.20
N GLN A 350 5.32 -14.32 -6.74
CA GLN A 350 6.55 -14.43 -5.96
C GLN A 350 7.30 -13.10 -5.97
N ALA A 351 7.41 -12.45 -4.79
CA ALA A 351 8.22 -11.24 -4.65
C ALA A 351 9.68 -11.49 -5.03
N THR A 352 10.35 -10.47 -5.56
CA THR A 352 11.79 -10.56 -5.75
C THR A 352 12.49 -10.59 -4.38
N ALA A 353 13.66 -11.24 -4.29
CA ALA A 353 14.43 -11.30 -3.04
C ALA A 353 14.84 -9.92 -2.51
N ALA A 354 14.88 -8.90 -3.39
CA ALA A 354 15.22 -7.53 -3.04
C ALA A 354 14.06 -6.80 -2.35
N ASP A 355 12.82 -6.93 -2.86
CA ASP A 355 11.63 -6.31 -2.26
C ASP A 355 11.34 -6.86 -0.86
N ALA A 356 11.49 -8.19 -0.70
CA ALA A 356 11.32 -8.87 0.58
C ALA A 356 12.29 -8.39 1.67
N ALA A 357 13.44 -7.82 1.28
CA ALA A 357 14.44 -7.32 2.22
C ALA A 357 13.98 -6.03 2.94
N PHE A 358 13.04 -5.28 2.36
CA PHE A 358 12.56 -4.00 2.91
C PHE A 358 11.08 -4.05 3.35
N GLU A 359 10.33 -5.07 2.93
CA GLU A 359 8.96 -5.34 3.41
C GLU A 359 8.93 -5.61 4.93
N SER A 360 7.91 -5.17 5.65
CA SER A 360 7.83 -5.34 7.11
C SER A 360 6.51 -5.95 7.56
N SER A 361 6.31 -7.24 7.26
CA SER A 361 5.09 -8.00 7.55
C SER A 361 4.71 -7.97 9.03
N LEU A 362 5.68 -8.07 9.95
CA LEU A 362 5.42 -7.97 11.39
C LEU A 362 4.85 -6.59 11.80
N LEU A 363 5.32 -5.51 11.17
CA LEU A 363 4.78 -4.18 11.42
C LEU A 363 3.39 -4.01 10.79
N TYR A 364 3.22 -4.51 9.56
CA TYR A 364 1.92 -4.55 8.90
C TYR A 364 0.88 -5.24 9.80
N ASP A 365 1.16 -6.45 10.29
CA ASP A 365 0.27 -7.21 11.18
C ASP A 365 0.04 -6.48 12.50
N LEU A 366 1.09 -5.91 13.12
CA LEU A 366 0.96 -5.13 14.35
C LEU A 366 -0.04 -3.98 14.17
N ILE A 367 0.05 -3.23 13.07
CA ILE A 367 -0.80 -2.08 12.80
C ILE A 367 -2.22 -2.52 12.43
N VAL A 368 -2.36 -3.45 11.48
CA VAL A 368 -3.65 -3.95 11.01
C VAL A 368 -4.44 -4.55 12.16
N PHE A 369 -3.83 -5.41 12.98
CA PHE A 369 -4.51 -6.03 14.12
C PHE A 369 -4.80 -5.04 15.26
N SER A 370 -4.00 -3.98 15.42
CA SER A 370 -4.26 -2.96 16.44
C SER A 370 -5.36 -1.98 16.04
N GLU A 371 -5.39 -1.53 14.79
CA GLU A 371 -6.22 -0.39 14.35
C GLU A 371 -7.30 -0.74 13.33
N MET A 372 -7.13 -1.79 12.52
CA MET A 372 -7.97 -2.06 11.34
C MET A 372 -8.73 -3.38 11.41
N TRP A 373 -8.57 -4.18 12.47
CA TRP A 373 -9.26 -5.46 12.61
C TRP A 373 -10.55 -5.35 13.43
N GLU A 374 -11.57 -6.13 13.06
CA GLU A 374 -12.81 -6.25 13.84
C GLU A 374 -12.51 -6.91 15.19
N THR A 375 -12.82 -6.19 16.27
CA THR A 375 -12.62 -6.68 17.65
C THR A 375 -13.96 -6.56 18.39
N PRO A 376 -14.54 -7.66 18.88
CA PRO A 376 -14.00 -9.03 18.88
C PRO A 376 -13.98 -9.69 17.48
N GLN A 377 -13.12 -10.71 17.32
CA GLN A 377 -13.04 -11.55 16.12
C GLN A 377 -14.39 -12.17 15.79
N VAL A 378 -14.85 -12.00 14.54
CA VAL A 378 -16.06 -12.65 14.04
C VAL A 378 -15.81 -14.17 13.81
N PRO A 379 -16.85 -15.02 13.88
CA PRO A 379 -16.69 -16.47 13.71
C PRO A 379 -16.04 -16.84 12.37
N MET A 380 -15.28 -17.93 12.34
CA MET A 380 -14.63 -18.39 11.10
C MET A 380 -15.60 -18.75 9.98
N THR A 381 -16.83 -19.12 10.33
CA THR A 381 -17.88 -19.35 9.33
C THR A 381 -18.23 -18.07 8.58
N GLU A 382 -18.25 -16.92 9.27
CA GLU A 382 -18.51 -15.61 8.66
C GLU A 382 -17.30 -15.12 7.88
N MET A 383 -16.08 -15.27 8.42
CA MET A 383 -14.86 -14.91 7.66
C MET A 383 -14.76 -15.68 6.35
N LYS A 384 -15.05 -17.00 6.38
CA LYS A 384 -15.05 -17.82 5.17
C LYS A 384 -16.17 -17.44 4.21
N SER A 385 -17.37 -17.13 4.71
CA SER A 385 -18.48 -16.74 3.84
C SER A 385 -18.17 -15.46 3.08
N ARG A 386 -17.54 -14.46 3.71
CA ARG A 386 -17.08 -13.24 3.02
C ARG A 386 -16.22 -13.53 1.79
N PHE A 387 -15.38 -14.56 1.85
CA PHE A 387 -14.57 -15.00 0.71
C PHE A 387 -15.36 -15.88 -0.28
N THR A 388 -16.14 -16.85 0.20
CA THR A 388 -16.83 -17.79 -0.70
C THR A 388 -18.03 -17.19 -1.40
N ASP A 389 -18.64 -16.15 -0.83
CA ASP A 389 -19.80 -15.44 -1.38
C ASP A 389 -19.37 -14.36 -2.38
N ALA A 390 -18.12 -13.87 -2.29
CA ALA A 390 -17.53 -12.95 -3.25
C ALA A 390 -17.15 -13.66 -4.55
N THR A 391 -17.40 -13.03 -5.72
CA THR A 391 -17.05 -13.65 -7.00
C THR A 391 -15.53 -13.80 -7.18
N LEU A 392 -14.77 -12.79 -6.78
CA LEU A 392 -13.30 -12.78 -6.78
C LEU A 392 -12.82 -12.21 -5.43
N SER A 393 -11.73 -12.74 -4.89
CA SER A 393 -11.00 -12.16 -3.75
C SER A 393 -9.70 -12.96 -3.50
N TYR A 394 -8.86 -12.53 -2.56
CA TYR A 394 -7.59 -13.16 -2.22
C TYR A 394 -7.56 -13.94 -0.89
N GLY A 395 -8.59 -13.87 -0.03
CA GLY A 395 -8.79 -14.81 1.08
C GLY A 395 -8.22 -14.38 2.43
N VAL A 396 -8.57 -13.18 2.91
CA VAL A 396 -8.11 -12.61 4.19
C VAL A 396 -8.55 -13.42 5.42
N PHE A 397 -9.55 -14.30 5.30
CA PHE A 397 -9.98 -15.18 6.39
C PHE A 397 -8.84 -16.01 7.00
N THR A 398 -7.78 -16.31 6.23
CA THR A 398 -6.62 -17.07 6.71
C THR A 398 -5.89 -16.37 7.86
N MET A 399 -5.99 -15.04 7.98
CA MET A 399 -5.29 -14.23 9.00
C MET A 399 -5.91 -14.33 10.40
N SER A 400 -7.09 -14.94 10.54
CA SER A 400 -7.81 -14.98 11.81
C SER A 400 -7.05 -15.69 12.95
N PRO A 401 -6.41 -16.85 12.75
CA PRO A 401 -5.56 -17.47 13.77
C PRO A 401 -4.37 -16.58 14.15
N LEU A 402 -3.77 -15.89 13.17
CA LEU A 402 -2.67 -14.97 13.41
C LEU A 402 -3.11 -13.79 14.27
N TYR A 403 -4.23 -13.13 13.92
CA TYR A 403 -4.84 -12.08 14.74
C TYR A 403 -5.06 -12.56 16.18
N CYS A 404 -5.63 -13.75 16.36
CA CYS A 404 -5.92 -14.29 17.68
C CYS A 404 -4.64 -14.57 18.49
N ALA A 405 -3.57 -15.04 17.84
CA ALA A 405 -2.27 -15.21 18.48
C ALA A 405 -1.66 -13.85 18.88
N PHE A 406 -1.66 -12.87 17.98
CA PHE A 406 -1.14 -11.51 18.22
C PHE A 406 -1.88 -10.79 19.34
N SER A 407 -3.21 -10.71 19.24
CA SER A 407 -4.05 -9.93 20.14
C SER A 407 -4.22 -10.58 21.52
N LYS A 408 -4.10 -11.92 21.58
CA LYS A 408 -4.50 -12.74 22.73
C LYS A 408 -5.95 -12.47 23.18
N GLU A 409 -6.80 -12.11 22.23
CA GLU A 409 -8.22 -11.86 22.48
C GLU A 409 -8.90 -13.12 23.05
N LYS A 410 -9.81 -12.95 24.02
CA LYS A 410 -10.47 -14.05 24.74
C LYS A 410 -11.88 -14.40 24.24
N SER A 411 -12.25 -13.95 23.05
CA SER A 411 -13.56 -14.27 22.45
C SER A 411 -13.69 -15.77 22.16
N SER A 412 -14.93 -16.25 22.01
CA SER A 412 -15.19 -17.63 21.60
C SER A 412 -14.50 -17.95 20.27
N SER A 413 -14.58 -17.03 19.29
CA SER A 413 -13.96 -17.18 17.97
C SER A 413 -12.45 -17.39 18.07
N CYS A 414 -11.74 -16.60 18.90
CA CYS A 414 -10.29 -16.79 19.06
C CYS A 414 -9.91 -18.02 19.88
N ASN A 415 -10.73 -18.39 20.87
CA ASN A 415 -10.47 -19.58 21.70
C ASN A 415 -10.53 -20.89 20.90
N GLU A 416 -11.28 -20.93 19.78
CA GLU A 416 -11.36 -22.09 18.89
C GLU A 416 -10.01 -22.49 18.28
N PHE A 417 -9.10 -21.53 18.07
CA PHE A 417 -7.78 -21.82 17.48
C PHE A 417 -6.78 -22.36 18.50
N ASN A 418 -6.95 -22.07 19.80
CA ASN A 418 -6.02 -22.43 20.86
C ASN A 418 -4.56 -21.93 20.63
N VAL A 419 -4.41 -20.72 20.08
CA VAL A 419 -3.10 -20.12 19.73
C VAL A 419 -2.68 -18.99 20.66
N SER A 420 -3.61 -18.45 21.45
CA SER A 420 -3.39 -17.30 22.33
C SER A 420 -2.81 -17.66 23.70
N ASN A 421 -2.70 -18.95 24.03
CA ASN A 421 -2.28 -19.41 25.36
C ASN A 421 -0.76 -19.61 25.45
N TYR A 422 -0.01 -18.51 25.46
CA TYR A 422 1.44 -18.50 25.65
C TYR A 422 1.88 -17.49 26.71
N GLU A 423 3.09 -17.63 27.25
CA GLU A 423 3.66 -16.67 28.20
C GLU A 423 4.12 -15.38 27.51
N GLY A 424 3.74 -14.22 28.04
CA GLY A 424 4.10 -12.91 27.49
C GLY A 424 2.89 -12.06 27.11
N ASN A 425 3.15 -10.83 26.66
CA ASN A 425 2.13 -9.91 26.17
C ASN A 425 1.75 -10.24 24.71
N GLY A 426 0.58 -9.76 24.27
CA GLY A 426 0.22 -9.80 22.85
C GLY A 426 1.12 -8.89 22.01
N ILE A 427 1.28 -9.21 20.74
CA ILE A 427 1.94 -8.36 19.74
C ILE A 427 0.89 -7.36 19.22
N ILE A 428 0.44 -6.47 20.09
CA ILE A 428 -0.60 -5.48 19.79
C ILE A 428 -0.36 -4.22 20.62
N TYR A 429 -0.78 -3.05 20.13
CA TYR A 429 -0.81 -1.82 20.92
C TYR A 429 -2.24 -1.33 21.13
N LYS A 430 -2.43 -0.52 22.18
CA LYS A 430 -3.75 0.05 22.48
C LYS A 430 -4.05 1.19 21.53
N ARG A 431 -5.27 1.20 20.98
CA ARG A 431 -5.88 2.34 20.29
C ARG A 431 -5.82 3.57 21.20
N ASP A 432 -5.29 4.66 20.66
CA ASP A 432 -5.10 5.91 21.41
C ASP A 432 -6.26 6.88 21.16
N GLN A 433 -6.08 8.14 21.58
CA GLN A 433 -7.10 9.18 21.46
C GLN A 433 -7.43 9.60 20.02
N TYR A 434 -6.59 9.25 19.04
CA TYR A 434 -6.78 9.60 17.63
C TYR A 434 -7.40 8.45 16.83
N TRP A 435 -7.39 7.22 17.34
CA TRP A 435 -8.02 6.09 16.67
C TRP A 435 -9.52 6.32 16.46
N ASN A 436 -9.96 6.14 15.21
CA ASN A 436 -11.33 6.33 14.75
C ASN A 436 -11.94 7.69 15.20
N LYS A 437 -11.13 8.76 15.16
CA LYS A 437 -11.58 10.13 15.34
C LYS A 437 -11.59 10.86 14.01
N THR A 438 -12.63 11.68 13.81
CA THR A 438 -12.65 12.65 12.73
C THR A 438 -11.43 13.57 12.81
N ALA A 439 -10.66 13.66 11.73
CA ALA A 439 -9.62 14.67 11.59
C ALA A 439 -10.23 16.02 11.18
N THR A 440 -9.82 17.09 11.87
CA THR A 440 -10.13 18.46 11.47
C THR A 440 -9.06 18.95 10.51
N ILE A 441 -9.47 19.52 9.38
CA ILE A 441 -8.58 20.14 8.40
C ILE A 441 -8.01 21.42 9.03
N PRO A 442 -6.69 21.54 9.23
CA PRO A 442 -6.09 22.75 9.78
C PRO A 442 -6.43 23.98 8.92
N ASN A 443 -6.60 25.15 9.56
CA ASN A 443 -7.06 26.37 8.87
C ASN A 443 -6.16 26.81 7.70
N GLN A 444 -4.86 26.56 7.83
CA GLN A 444 -3.84 26.87 6.82
C GLN A 444 -3.76 25.81 5.70
N ALA A 445 -4.47 24.69 5.83
CA ALA A 445 -4.35 23.55 4.95
C ALA A 445 -5.64 23.24 4.18
N SER A 446 -5.50 22.35 3.21
CA SER A 446 -6.54 21.77 2.37
C SER A 446 -6.25 20.28 2.14
N VAL A 447 -7.27 19.52 1.72
CA VAL A 447 -7.16 18.07 1.49
C VAL A 447 -7.64 17.72 0.09
N LEU A 448 -6.80 17.05 -0.69
CA LEU A 448 -7.15 16.45 -1.97
C LEU A 448 -7.22 14.94 -1.80
N LEU A 449 -8.36 14.33 -2.11
CA LEU A 449 -8.54 12.89 -2.15
C LEU A 449 -8.56 12.44 -3.61
N LEU A 450 -7.80 11.40 -3.93
CA LEU A 450 -7.79 10.74 -5.22
C LEU A 450 -8.24 9.28 -5.03
N SER A 451 -9.14 8.80 -5.90
CA SER A 451 -9.66 7.44 -5.77
C SER A 451 -10.14 6.89 -7.11
N GLY A 452 -9.87 5.60 -7.34
CA GLY A 452 -10.38 4.84 -8.47
C GLY A 452 -11.63 4.04 -8.07
N ARG A 453 -12.64 4.00 -8.94
CA ARG A 453 -13.85 3.18 -8.71
C ARG A 453 -13.60 1.68 -8.83
N LEU A 454 -12.52 1.29 -9.52
CA LEU A 454 -12.09 -0.10 -9.65
C LEU A 454 -10.92 -0.44 -8.71
N ASP A 455 -10.70 0.36 -7.66
CA ASP A 455 -9.72 0.07 -6.62
C ASP A 455 -10.24 -1.05 -5.71
N THR A 456 -9.68 -2.25 -5.87
CA THR A 456 -10.07 -3.42 -5.08
C THR A 456 -9.41 -3.50 -3.71
N GLN A 457 -8.33 -2.73 -3.47
CA GLN A 457 -7.56 -2.75 -2.22
C GLN A 457 -8.12 -1.72 -1.22
N THR A 458 -8.44 -0.54 -1.72
CA THR A 458 -9.11 0.54 -0.97
C THR A 458 -10.34 1.05 -1.72
N PRO A 459 -11.43 0.25 -1.76
CA PRO A 459 -12.67 0.56 -2.45
C PRO A 459 -13.14 2.01 -2.32
N HIS A 460 -13.57 2.58 -3.43
CA HIS A 460 -13.93 4.00 -3.56
C HIS A 460 -14.86 4.53 -2.47
N LYS A 461 -15.78 3.69 -1.98
CA LYS A 461 -16.67 4.03 -0.85
C LYS A 461 -15.92 4.54 0.38
N TYR A 462 -14.69 4.10 0.63
CA TYR A 462 -13.87 4.57 1.75
C TYR A 462 -13.40 6.01 1.54
N ALA A 463 -13.12 6.40 0.29
CA ALA A 463 -12.85 7.79 -0.05
C ALA A 463 -14.08 8.67 0.16
N GLU A 464 -15.27 8.20 -0.23
CA GLU A 464 -16.53 8.90 0.03
C GLU A 464 -16.82 9.05 1.54
N SER A 465 -16.64 7.97 2.31
CA SER A 465 -16.80 7.96 3.77
C SER A 465 -15.84 8.93 4.45
N LEU A 466 -14.55 8.87 4.12
CA LEU A 466 -13.56 9.78 4.69
C LEU A 466 -13.86 11.23 4.30
N PHE A 467 -14.13 11.49 3.01
CA PHE A 467 -14.48 12.82 2.52
C PHE A 467 -15.67 13.41 3.30
N LYS A 468 -16.70 12.61 3.57
CA LYS A 468 -17.88 13.03 4.33
C LYS A 468 -17.56 13.37 5.78
N VAL A 469 -16.75 12.56 6.46
CA VAL A 469 -16.50 12.72 7.91
C VAL A 469 -15.41 13.73 8.25
N LEU A 470 -14.48 14.05 7.34
CA LEU A 470 -13.47 15.08 7.56
C LEU A 470 -14.11 16.42 7.96
N ASP A 471 -13.62 17.02 9.04
CA ASP A 471 -14.14 18.28 9.57
C ASP A 471 -13.44 19.47 8.91
N GLY A 472 -14.15 20.15 8.01
CA GLY A 472 -13.68 21.30 7.25
C GLY A 472 -14.11 21.28 5.78
N ASP A 473 -14.19 22.47 5.18
CA ASP A 473 -14.71 22.65 3.81
C ASP A 473 -13.62 22.70 2.73
N LYS A 474 -12.35 22.86 3.12
CA LYS A 474 -11.20 22.93 2.19
C LYS A 474 -10.77 21.52 1.76
N LYS A 475 -11.69 20.78 1.14
CA LYS A 475 -11.46 19.42 0.67
C LYS A 475 -12.07 19.19 -0.71
N GLU A 476 -11.42 18.34 -1.49
CA GLU A 476 -11.90 17.92 -2.79
C GLU A 476 -11.64 16.42 -3.01
N LEU A 477 -12.61 15.72 -3.60
CA LEU A 477 -12.48 14.33 -4.02
C LEU A 477 -12.48 14.27 -5.55
N VAL A 478 -11.40 13.77 -6.12
CA VAL A 478 -11.28 13.46 -7.55
C VAL A 478 -11.43 11.95 -7.72
N THR A 479 -12.33 11.55 -8.62
CA THR A 479 -12.68 10.15 -8.84
C THR A 479 -12.38 9.75 -10.28
N PHE A 480 -11.70 8.62 -10.44
CA PHE A 480 -11.42 8.01 -11.73
C PHE A 480 -12.29 6.77 -11.92
N ASP A 481 -13.08 6.73 -12.99
CA ASP A 481 -14.09 5.69 -13.18
C ASP A 481 -13.52 4.29 -13.36
N TYR A 482 -12.33 4.18 -13.94
CA TYR A 482 -11.76 2.88 -14.32
C TYR A 482 -10.39 2.60 -13.71
N ALA A 483 -9.89 3.51 -12.88
CA ALA A 483 -8.58 3.33 -12.25
C ALA A 483 -8.65 2.27 -11.16
N PRO A 484 -7.67 1.35 -11.09
CA PRO A 484 -7.44 0.52 -9.93
C PRO A 484 -6.73 1.32 -8.83
N HIS A 485 -6.04 0.63 -7.92
CA HIS A 485 -5.32 1.23 -6.81
C HIS A 485 -4.21 2.21 -7.25
N ALA A 486 -3.87 3.18 -6.38
CA ALA A 486 -2.82 4.19 -6.58
C ALA A 486 -3.00 5.01 -7.89
N THR A 487 -3.99 5.89 -7.89
CA THR A 487 -4.43 6.62 -9.10
C THR A 487 -3.38 7.56 -9.69
N ILE A 488 -2.40 8.02 -8.90
CA ILE A 488 -1.28 8.80 -9.45
C ILE A 488 -0.44 8.00 -10.46
N MET A 489 -0.49 6.67 -10.42
CA MET A 489 0.21 5.79 -11.36
C MET A 489 -0.75 5.11 -12.33
N SER A 490 -1.93 4.71 -11.86
CA SER A 490 -2.83 3.82 -12.60
C SER A 490 -3.84 4.53 -13.52
N THR A 491 -3.52 5.76 -13.94
CA THR A 491 -4.36 6.60 -14.82
C THR A 491 -3.64 7.06 -16.09
N PRO A 492 -3.12 6.13 -16.93
CA PRO A 492 -2.33 6.47 -18.10
C PRO A 492 -3.15 7.27 -19.13
N MET A 493 -2.57 8.37 -19.63
CA MET A 493 -3.24 9.27 -20.58
C MET A 493 -3.37 8.68 -22.00
N ASP A 494 -2.53 7.70 -22.35
CA ASP A 494 -2.57 6.99 -23.63
C ASP A 494 -3.31 5.63 -23.54
N GLY A 495 -3.70 5.21 -22.33
CA GLY A 495 -4.34 3.92 -22.05
C GLY A 495 -3.41 2.71 -22.10
N VAL A 496 -2.10 2.91 -22.32
CA VAL A 496 -1.16 1.83 -22.60
C VAL A 496 0.10 1.92 -21.72
N THR A 497 0.58 3.11 -21.39
CA THR A 497 1.86 3.33 -20.70
C THR A 497 1.66 4.02 -19.35
N LEU A 498 2.02 3.37 -18.24
CA LEU A 498 1.82 3.90 -16.87
C LEU A 498 2.65 5.16 -16.57
N GLU A 499 3.80 5.35 -17.23
CA GLU A 499 4.68 6.50 -17.03
C GLU A 499 5.23 7.06 -18.34
N PRO A 500 5.59 8.35 -18.40
CA PRO A 500 5.55 9.35 -17.33
C PRO A 500 4.25 10.18 -17.29
N ASN A 501 3.24 9.86 -18.10
CA ASN A 501 2.07 10.72 -18.28
C ASN A 501 0.77 10.06 -17.79
N SER A 502 0.46 10.23 -16.50
CA SER A 502 -0.81 9.85 -15.89
C SER A 502 -1.64 11.08 -15.49
N CYS A 503 -2.97 10.98 -15.48
CA CYS A 503 -3.81 12.10 -15.05
C CYS A 503 -3.69 12.36 -13.55
N GLY A 504 -3.60 11.32 -12.72
CA GLY A 504 -3.47 11.45 -11.27
C GLY A 504 -2.22 12.24 -10.86
N ILE A 505 -1.06 11.96 -11.44
CA ILE A 505 0.17 12.73 -11.15
C ILE A 505 0.07 14.17 -11.68
N ASN A 506 -0.63 14.40 -12.80
CA ASN A 506 -0.85 15.74 -13.34
C ASN A 506 -1.70 16.61 -12.39
N ILE A 507 -2.77 16.03 -11.83
CA ILE A 507 -3.62 16.71 -10.83
C ILE A 507 -2.82 16.98 -9.56
N PHE A 508 -2.05 16.00 -9.08
CA PHE A 508 -1.21 16.18 -7.90
C PHE A 508 -0.14 17.26 -8.11
N ALA A 509 0.57 17.25 -9.24
CA ALA A 509 1.54 18.28 -9.57
C ALA A 509 0.88 19.66 -9.69
N SER A 510 -0.33 19.76 -10.24
CA SER A 510 -1.12 21.00 -10.23
C SER A 510 -1.41 21.47 -8.81
N TYR A 511 -1.84 20.58 -7.91
CA TYR A 511 -2.10 20.92 -6.52
C TYR A 511 -0.85 21.47 -5.82
N VAL A 512 0.31 20.86 -6.05
CA VAL A 512 1.60 21.32 -5.52
C VAL A 512 1.99 22.69 -6.08
N ARG A 513 1.91 22.89 -7.41
CA ARG A 513 2.21 24.19 -8.05
C ARG A 513 1.37 25.34 -7.50
N ASN A 514 0.16 25.05 -7.05
CA ASN A 514 -0.76 26.03 -6.51
C ASN A 514 -0.70 26.12 -4.97
N GLY A 515 0.30 25.50 -4.32
CA GLY A 515 0.50 25.60 -2.87
C GLY A 515 -0.64 25.02 -2.06
N GLY A 516 -1.33 24.01 -2.58
CA GLY A 516 -2.50 23.41 -1.95
C GLY A 516 -3.83 24.13 -2.24
N ASP A 517 -3.86 25.17 -3.06
CA ASP A 517 -5.11 25.87 -3.39
C ASP A 517 -6.00 25.04 -4.34
N LEU A 518 -7.03 24.39 -3.76
CA LEU A 518 -8.02 23.59 -4.49
C LEU A 518 -8.77 24.39 -5.56
N THR A 519 -8.96 25.70 -5.38
CA THR A 519 -9.69 26.52 -6.36
C THR A 519 -8.93 26.70 -7.68
N ARG A 520 -7.64 26.36 -7.68
CA ARG A 520 -6.72 26.44 -8.82
C ARG A 520 -6.29 25.07 -9.32
N LEU A 521 -6.93 24.00 -8.86
CA LEU A 521 -6.64 22.63 -9.25
C LEU A 521 -7.01 22.41 -10.74
N ASP A 522 -6.02 22.10 -11.57
CA ASP A 522 -6.23 21.70 -12.95
C ASP A 522 -6.58 20.21 -13.01
N LYS A 523 -7.80 19.93 -13.47
CA LYS A 523 -8.34 18.58 -13.68
C LYS A 523 -8.61 18.29 -15.17
N SER A 524 -8.14 19.12 -16.08
CA SER A 524 -8.43 19.03 -17.52
C SER A 524 -7.91 17.74 -18.18
N CYS A 525 -7.00 17.01 -17.53
CA CYS A 525 -6.59 15.69 -18.00
C CYS A 525 -7.72 14.66 -17.92
N MET A 526 -8.69 14.84 -17.02
CA MET A 526 -9.82 13.91 -16.86
C MET A 526 -10.66 13.83 -18.13
N ASP A 527 -10.89 14.97 -18.79
CA ASP A 527 -11.65 15.07 -20.05
C ASP A 527 -10.95 14.39 -21.23
N LYS A 528 -9.66 14.05 -21.07
CA LYS A 528 -8.81 13.43 -22.10
C LYS A 528 -8.45 11.99 -21.78
N MET A 529 -8.96 11.43 -20.68
CA MET A 529 -8.70 10.05 -20.31
C MET A 529 -9.25 9.11 -21.40
N PRO A 530 -8.53 8.03 -21.73
CA PRO A 530 -9.00 7.05 -22.69
C PRO A 530 -10.30 6.39 -22.19
N PRO A 531 -11.16 5.94 -23.12
CA PRO A 531 -12.32 5.13 -22.74
C PRO A 531 -11.86 3.82 -22.10
N PHE A 532 -12.78 3.17 -21.36
CA PHE A 532 -12.57 1.82 -20.88
C PHE A 532 -12.28 0.87 -22.05
N ASN A 533 -11.41 -0.11 -21.84
CA ASN A 533 -11.00 -1.07 -22.85
C ASN A 533 -10.61 -2.39 -22.18
N LEU A 534 -11.23 -3.49 -22.61
CA LEU A 534 -10.92 -4.85 -22.14
C LEU A 534 -10.02 -5.66 -23.09
N THR A 535 -9.49 -5.03 -24.14
CA THR A 535 -8.55 -5.68 -25.05
C THR A 535 -7.22 -5.92 -24.33
N THR A 536 -6.83 -7.18 -24.21
CA THR A 536 -5.53 -7.56 -23.66
C THR A 536 -4.40 -7.11 -24.59
N GLN A 537 -3.41 -6.40 -24.05
CA GLN A 537 -2.25 -6.01 -24.84
C GLN A 537 -1.38 -7.23 -25.17
N ASP A 538 -0.71 -7.19 -26.32
CA ASP A 538 0.10 -8.29 -26.85
C ASP A 538 1.10 -8.84 -25.84
N ILE A 539 1.80 -7.97 -25.10
CA ILE A 539 2.78 -8.41 -24.09
C ILE A 539 2.17 -9.32 -23.01
N TYR A 540 0.97 -8.98 -22.53
CA TYR A 540 0.25 -9.78 -21.52
C TYR A 540 -0.40 -11.00 -22.16
N MET A 541 -0.94 -10.87 -23.37
CA MET A 541 -1.52 -12.00 -24.10
C MET A 541 -0.46 -13.07 -24.38
N TYR A 542 0.73 -12.68 -24.83
CA TYR A 542 1.82 -13.61 -25.12
C TYR A 542 2.39 -14.23 -23.84
N SER A 543 2.70 -13.43 -22.81
CA SER A 543 3.30 -13.95 -21.57
C SER A 543 2.33 -14.77 -20.71
N TYR A 544 1.06 -14.39 -20.61
CA TYR A 544 0.07 -15.09 -19.77
C TYR A 544 -0.73 -16.15 -20.51
N LEU A 545 -1.01 -15.99 -21.81
CA LEU A 545 -1.85 -16.94 -22.55
C LEU A 545 -1.07 -17.75 -23.60
N GLY A 546 0.09 -17.26 -24.05
CA GLY A 546 0.91 -17.94 -25.06
C GLY A 546 0.16 -18.12 -26.38
N THR A 547 -0.57 -17.11 -26.84
CA THR A 547 -1.42 -17.21 -28.03
C THR A 547 -1.56 -15.87 -28.76
N ASN A 548 -1.98 -15.89 -30.02
CA ASN A 548 -2.24 -14.71 -30.85
C ASN A 548 -3.70 -14.19 -30.77
N ASP A 549 -4.59 -14.90 -30.09
CA ASP A 549 -5.97 -14.48 -29.84
C ASP A 549 -6.41 -14.92 -28.44
N SER A 550 -6.85 -13.96 -27.62
CA SER A 550 -7.09 -14.20 -26.19
C SER A 550 -8.23 -15.21 -25.93
N TYR A 551 -9.23 -15.34 -26.81
CA TYR A 551 -10.42 -16.18 -26.59
C TYR A 551 -10.34 -17.53 -27.31
N ASP A 552 -9.94 -17.54 -28.57
CA ASP A 552 -10.03 -18.67 -29.49
C ASP A 552 -8.67 -19.10 -30.07
N GLY A 553 -7.60 -18.37 -29.80
CA GLY A 553 -6.26 -18.72 -30.28
C GLY A 553 -5.72 -20.03 -29.71
N GLU A 554 -4.90 -20.71 -30.51
CA GLU A 554 -4.16 -21.92 -30.12
C GLU A 554 -2.91 -21.55 -29.32
N PHE A 555 -2.47 -22.46 -28.44
CA PHE A 555 -1.24 -22.27 -27.66
C PHE A 555 0.00 -22.41 -28.55
N ASP A 556 0.90 -21.44 -28.46
CA ASP A 556 2.19 -21.40 -29.11
C ASP A 556 3.27 -21.03 -28.10
N SER A 557 4.03 -22.04 -27.66
CA SER A 557 5.14 -21.89 -26.73
C SER A 557 6.27 -20.95 -27.20
N SER A 558 6.34 -20.60 -28.48
CA SER A 558 7.34 -19.63 -28.96
C SER A 558 7.03 -18.20 -28.48
N LEU A 559 5.74 -17.87 -28.31
CA LEU A 559 5.28 -16.53 -27.91
C LEU A 559 5.61 -16.21 -26.44
N THR A 560 5.72 -17.22 -25.58
CA THR A 560 6.02 -17.02 -24.15
C THR A 560 7.52 -16.78 -23.89
N SER A 561 8.38 -17.00 -24.88
CA SER A 561 9.84 -16.85 -24.77
C SER A 561 10.39 -15.52 -25.30
N GLU A 562 9.60 -14.78 -26.09
CA GLU A 562 10.02 -13.50 -26.69
C GLU A 562 9.75 -12.29 -25.78
N SER A 563 9.10 -12.46 -24.62
CA SER A 563 8.79 -11.38 -23.68
C SER A 563 9.89 -11.08 -22.64
N GLU A 564 11.05 -11.75 -22.73
CA GLU A 564 12.22 -11.50 -21.87
C GLU A 564 13.29 -10.56 -22.50
N THR A 565 13.01 -9.98 -23.67
CA THR A 565 13.84 -8.95 -24.33
C THR A 565 13.10 -7.64 -24.45
#